data_AF-A0A2D7PDF3-F1
#
_entry.id   AF-A0A2D7PDF3-F1
#
_cell.length_a   1.000
_cell.length_b   1.000
_cell.length_c   1.000
_cell.angle_alpha   90.00
_cell.angle_beta   90.00
_cell.angle_gamma   90.00
#
_symmetry.space_group_name_H-M   'P 1'
#
loop_
_entity.id
_entity.type
_entity.pdbx_description
1 polymer ?
#
loop_
_entity_poly.entity_id
_entity_poly.type
_entity_poly.pdbx_seq_one_letter_code
_entity_poly.pdbx_strand_id
1 'polypeptide(L)'
;MAKYITLDTASDGNVHINTDSILYAETASSTAGDIFLTNGTHKLTVTGTGLTSGFGENVNAALVTAAETSWTNAAVPVAKDGGLVFTSIAIGTI
;
A
#
# COMPACT_ATOMS: atom_id res chain seq x y z
N MET A 1 10.27 -8.29 14.60
CA MET A 1 9.65 -6.98 14.92
C MET A 1 8.61 -6.70 13.87
N ALA A 2 7.51 -6.05 14.24
CA ALA A 2 6.40 -5.85 13.32
C ALA A 2 6.70 -4.67 12.39
N LYS A 3 6.48 -4.86 11.09
CA LYS A 3 6.75 -3.87 10.05
C LYS A 3 5.50 -3.69 9.21
N TYR A 4 5.13 -2.43 8.99
CA TYR A 4 3.94 -2.10 8.23
C TYR A 4 4.24 -0.96 7.25
N ILE A 5 3.61 -1.02 6.09
CA ILE A 5 3.30 0.20 5.36
C ILE A 5 1.93 0.72 5.80
N THR A 6 1.75 2.03 5.77
CA THR A 6 0.51 2.68 6.18
C THR A 6 -0.10 3.41 5.00
N LEU A 7 -1.35 3.09 4.68
CA LEU A 7 -2.17 3.87 3.78
C LEU A 7 -3.10 4.74 4.62
N ASP A 8 -2.89 6.06 4.56
CA ASP A 8 -3.77 7.03 5.20
C ASP A 8 -4.95 7.32 4.26
N THR A 9 -6.09 6.71 4.57
CA THR A 9 -7.30 6.73 3.76
C THR A 9 -8.35 7.67 4.36
N ALA A 10 -9.13 8.32 3.50
CA ALA A 10 -10.20 9.21 3.96
C ALA A 10 -11.32 8.47 4.75
N SER A 11 -11.60 7.20 4.40
CA SER A 11 -12.75 6.45 4.94
C SER A 11 -12.37 5.47 6.04
N ASP A 12 -11.23 4.79 5.91
CA ASP A 12 -10.81 3.71 6.81
C ASP A 12 -9.73 4.18 7.81
N GLY A 13 -9.31 5.45 7.71
CA GLY A 13 -8.19 6.01 8.48
C GLY A 13 -6.86 5.40 8.07
N ASN A 14 -5.94 5.27 9.04
CA ASN A 14 -4.64 4.65 8.84
C ASN A 14 -4.77 3.13 8.78
N VAL A 15 -4.60 2.57 7.59
CA VAL A 15 -4.60 1.13 7.36
C VAL A 15 -3.17 0.62 7.33
N HIS A 16 -2.82 -0.25 8.27
CA HIS A 16 -1.51 -0.87 8.37
C HIS A 16 -1.49 -2.22 7.63
N ILE A 17 -0.59 -2.37 6.66
CA ILE A 17 -0.41 -3.60 5.89
C ILE A 17 0.95 -4.19 6.24
N ASN A 18 0.98 -5.44 6.67
CA ASN A 18 2.22 -6.12 7.03
C ASN A 18 3.12 -6.27 5.79
N THR A 19 4.36 -5.78 5.87
CA THR A 19 5.31 -5.82 4.75
C THR A 19 5.59 -7.24 4.28
N ASP A 20 5.62 -8.21 5.20
CA ASP A 20 5.91 -9.62 4.89
C ASP A 20 4.77 -10.30 4.13
N SER A 21 3.60 -9.67 4.08
CA SER A 21 2.44 -10.17 3.35
C SER A 21 2.33 -9.63 1.94
N ILE A 22 3.14 -8.65 1.52
CA ILE A 22 3.03 -7.98 0.22
C ILE A 22 3.99 -8.63 -0.79
N LEU A 23 3.49 -9.00 -1.96
CA LEU A 23 4.30 -9.49 -3.09
C LEU A 23 4.70 -8.34 -4.02
N TYR A 24 3.70 -7.61 -4.52
CA TYR A 24 3.87 -6.45 -5.37
C TYR A 24 2.63 -5.57 -5.31
N ALA A 25 2.75 -4.34 -5.81
CA ALA A 25 1.64 -3.44 -6.00
C ALA A 25 1.63 -2.95 -7.45
N GLU A 26 0.43 -2.78 -8.00
CA GLU A 26 0.26 -2.25 -9.34
C GLU A 26 -0.88 -1.24 -9.39
N THR A 27 -0.84 -0.43 -10.45
CA THR A 27 -1.94 0.48 -10.75
C THR A 27 -2.94 -0.25 -11.63
N ALA A 28 -4.16 -0.45 -11.13
CA ALA A 28 -5.23 -1.05 -11.92
C ALA A 28 -5.92 -0.02 -12.82
N SER A 29 -6.12 1.21 -12.34
CA SER A 29 -6.67 2.34 -13.08
C SER A 29 -6.35 3.67 -12.38
N SER A 30 -6.77 4.80 -12.97
CA SER A 30 -6.61 6.14 -12.36
C SER A 30 -7.30 6.31 -11.00
N THR A 31 -8.20 5.39 -10.64
CA THR A 31 -8.96 5.40 -9.38
C THR A 31 -8.81 4.13 -8.54
N ALA A 32 -8.00 3.17 -8.99
CA ALA A 32 -7.79 1.91 -8.28
C ALA A 32 -6.33 1.43 -8.38
N GLY A 33 -5.74 1.07 -7.26
CA GLY A 33 -4.46 0.36 -7.16
C GLY A 33 -4.67 -0.97 -6.45
N ASP A 34 -3.90 -1.99 -6.82
CA ASP A 34 -3.97 -3.31 -6.20
C ASP A 34 -2.65 -3.65 -5.51
N ILE A 35 -2.74 -4.21 -4.30
CA ILE A 35 -1.60 -4.76 -3.56
C ILE A 35 -1.82 -6.27 -3.42
N PHE A 36 -0.97 -7.04 -4.08
CA PHE A 36 -1.06 -8.50 -4.12
C PHE A 36 -0.40 -9.10 -2.88
N LEU A 37 -1.07 -10.04 -2.24
CA LEU A 37 -0.61 -10.64 -0.99
C LEU A 37 0.00 -12.03 -1.20
N THR A 38 0.89 -12.44 -0.29
CA THR A 38 1.63 -13.72 -0.35
C THR A 38 0.75 -14.97 -0.33
N ASN A 39 -0.52 -14.85 0.05
CA ASN A 39 -1.47 -15.97 -0.01
C ASN A 39 -1.93 -16.31 -1.45
N GLY A 40 -1.50 -15.52 -2.45
CA GLY A 40 -1.71 -15.77 -3.89
C GLY A 40 -3.17 -15.77 -4.37
N THR A 41 -4.12 -15.50 -3.47
CA THR A 41 -5.57 -15.57 -3.72
C THR A 41 -6.26 -14.27 -3.37
N HIS A 42 -5.65 -13.45 -2.51
CA HIS A 42 -6.19 -12.16 -2.08
C HIS A 42 -5.29 -11.01 -2.54
N LYS A 43 -5.96 -9.89 -2.78
CA LYS A 43 -5.36 -8.57 -2.99
C LYS A 43 -6.07 -7.54 -2.13
N LEU A 44 -5.40 -6.43 -1.84
CA LEU A 44 -6.04 -5.23 -1.31
C LEU A 44 -6.25 -4.27 -2.47
N THR A 45 -7.50 -3.91 -2.73
CA THR A 45 -7.84 -2.87 -3.70
C THR A 45 -7.93 -1.53 -2.97
N VAL A 46 -7.00 -0.64 -3.30
CA VAL A 46 -6.94 0.73 -2.82
C VAL A 46 -7.73 1.60 -3.79
N THR A 47 -8.82 2.18 -3.32
CA THR A 47 -9.62 3.13 -4.10
C THR A 47 -9.13 4.55 -3.83
N GLY A 48 -9.10 5.38 -4.86
CA GLY A 48 -8.55 6.72 -4.75
C GLY A 48 -8.67 7.55 -6.01
N THR A 49 -7.87 8.60 -6.07
CA THR A 49 -7.69 9.43 -7.26
C THR A 49 -6.21 9.66 -7.51
N GLY A 50 -5.83 9.85 -8.78
CA GLY A 50 -4.42 10.06 -9.13
C GLY A 50 -3.58 8.79 -8.98
N LEU A 51 -4.21 7.63 -8.84
CA LEU A 51 -3.58 6.31 -8.86
C LEU A 51 -3.05 6.06 -10.28
N THR A 52 -1.89 6.63 -10.57
CA THR A 52 -1.18 6.49 -11.84
C THR A 52 0.08 5.65 -11.59
N SER A 53 0.98 5.52 -12.58
CA SER A 53 2.17 4.67 -12.51
C SER A 53 3.03 4.85 -11.25
N GLY A 54 2.96 6.00 -10.57
CA GLY A 54 3.67 6.25 -9.31
C GLY A 54 3.14 5.49 -8.07
N PHE A 55 1.94 4.88 -8.11
CA PHE A 55 1.42 4.17 -6.94
C PHE A 55 2.28 2.97 -6.53
N GLY A 56 2.62 2.10 -7.48
CA GLY A 56 3.46 0.93 -7.22
C GLY A 56 4.87 1.32 -6.75
N GLU A 57 5.42 2.39 -7.31
CA GLU A 57 6.72 2.96 -6.91
C GLU A 57 6.68 3.48 -5.47
N ASN A 58 5.62 4.20 -5.07
CA ASN A 58 5.46 4.71 -3.72
C ASN A 58 5.28 3.58 -2.68
N VAL A 59 4.55 2.52 -3.04
CA VAL A 59 4.45 1.32 -2.19
C VAL A 59 5.82 0.65 -2.05
N ASN A 60 6.56 0.48 -3.15
CA ASN A 60 7.90 -0.10 -3.11
C ASN A 60 8.88 0.74 -2.28
N ALA A 61 8.85 2.07 -2.41
CA ALA A 61 9.67 2.97 -1.60
C ALA A 61 9.36 2.81 -0.10
N ALA A 62 8.06 2.75 0.28
CA ALA A 62 7.66 2.53 1.66
C ALA A 62 8.12 1.16 2.19
N LEU A 63 8.08 0.11 1.36
CA LEU A 63 8.61 -1.22 1.70
C LEU A 63 10.12 -1.18 1.95
N VAL A 64 10.89 -0.50 1.10
CA VAL A 64 12.34 -0.34 1.27
C VAL A 64 12.65 0.39 2.57
N THR A 65 11.99 1.53 2.84
CA THR A 65 12.20 2.27 4.10
C THR A 65 11.82 1.44 5.33
N ALA A 66 10.75 0.65 5.26
CA ALA A 66 10.36 -0.26 6.35
C ALA A 66 11.42 -1.38 6.57
N ALA A 67 12.08 -1.83 5.50
CA ALA A 67 13.18 -2.79 5.58
C ALA A 67 14.45 -2.17 6.18
N GLU A 68 14.78 -0.93 5.84
CA GLU A 68 15.94 -0.21 6.37
C GLU A 68 15.80 0.14 7.86
N THR A 69 14.57 0.41 8.31
CA THR A 69 14.23 0.70 9.72
C THR A 69 13.96 -0.55 10.55
N SER A 70 14.33 -1.73 10.05
CA SER A 70 13.94 -3.07 10.56
C SER A 70 14.35 -3.43 11.99
N TRP A 71 15.17 -2.61 12.65
CA TRP A 71 15.66 -2.78 14.02
C TRP A 71 14.69 -2.22 15.08
N THR A 72 13.57 -1.62 14.69
CA THR A 72 12.43 -1.26 15.56
C THR A 72 11.09 -1.63 14.92
N ASN A 73 9.99 -1.53 15.68
CA ASN A 73 8.67 -1.56 15.06
C ASN A 73 8.50 -0.30 14.19
N ALA A 74 8.14 -0.49 12.93
CA ALA A 74 8.05 0.59 11.95
C ALA A 74 6.68 0.58 11.26
N ALA A 75 6.07 1.76 11.14
CA ALA A 75 4.90 2.01 10.34
C ALA A 75 5.23 3.14 9.36
N VAL A 76 5.53 2.78 8.11
CA VAL A 76 6.00 3.72 7.10
C VAL A 76 4.83 4.16 6.23
N PRO A 77 4.49 5.46 6.17
CA PRO A 77 3.41 5.93 5.31
C PRO A 77 3.79 5.76 3.84
N VAL A 78 2.85 5.29 3.03
CA VAL A 78 2.97 5.31 1.57
C VAL A 78 2.80 6.75 1.10
N ALA A 79 3.77 7.26 0.34
CA ALA A 79 3.75 8.63 -0.15
C ALA A 79 2.56 8.90 -1.07
N LYS A 80 1.99 10.10 -0.94
CA LYS A 80 0.87 10.62 -1.74
C LYS A 80 1.35 11.57 -2.85
N ASP A 81 2.60 11.41 -3.28
CA ASP A 81 3.22 12.28 -4.29
C ASP A 81 2.45 12.24 -5.61
N GLY A 82 2.55 13.31 -6.41
CA GLY A 82 1.86 13.37 -7.71
C GLY A 82 0.33 13.51 -7.63
N GLY A 83 -0.23 13.92 -6.48
CA GLY A 83 -1.67 14.14 -6.31
C GLY A 83 -2.47 12.87 -6.03
N LEU A 84 -1.79 11.80 -5.60
CA LEU A 84 -2.39 10.56 -5.13
C LEU A 84 -3.25 10.82 -3.89
N VAL A 85 -4.49 10.33 -3.90
CA VAL A 85 -5.38 10.35 -2.73
C VAL A 85 -5.91 8.94 -2.51
N PHE A 86 -5.73 8.41 -1.30
CA PHE A 86 -6.33 7.15 -0.89
C PHE A 86 -7.67 7.43 -0.22
N THR A 87 -8.74 6.84 -0.74
CA THR A 87 -10.10 7.02 -0.24
C THR A 87 -10.51 5.87 0.67
N SER A 88 -10.28 4.64 0.24
CA SER A 88 -10.67 3.43 0.99
C SER A 88 -9.88 2.21 0.54
N ILE A 89 -9.93 1.14 1.33
CA ILE A 89 -9.34 -0.16 1.02
C ILE A 89 -10.39 -1.25 1.14
N ALA A 90 -10.41 -2.15 0.16
CA ALA A 90 -11.22 -3.36 0.19
C ALA A 90 -10.34 -4.61 0.04
N ILE A 91 -10.76 -5.71 0.66
CA ILE A 91 -10.17 -7.03 0.39
C ILE A 91 -10.84 -7.58 -0.86
N GLY A 92 -10.03 -7.88 -1.87
CA GLY A 92 -10.45 -8.52 -3.11
C GLY A 92 -9.82 -9.90 -3.27
N THR A 93 -10.41 -10.72 -4.14
CA THR A 93 -9.81 -11.95 -4.64
C THR A 93 -9.14 -11.69 -6.00
N ILE A 94 -8.10 -12.46 -6.32
CA ILE A 94 -7.39 -12.42 -7.60
C ILE A 94 -8.15 -13.25 -8.65
#